data_AF-A0A6G4MVH2-F1
#
_entry.id   AF-A0A6G4MVH2-F1
#
_cell.length_a   1.000
_cell.length_b   1.000
_cell.length_c   1.000
_cell.angle_alpha   90.00
_cell.angle_beta   90.00
_cell.angle_gamma   90.00
#
_symmetry.space_group_name_H-M   'P 1'
#
loop_
_entity.id
_entity.type
_entity.pdbx_description
1 polymer ?
#
loop_
_entity_poly.entity_id
_entity_poly.type
_entity_poly.pdbx_seq_one_letter_code
_entity_poly.pdbx_strand_id
1 'polypeptide(L)'
;CGTLSATAIWAFMFFILSKEELLAWGWRIPFLASVVVMVFAIWLRMNLKESPVFEKVNDSNQPTAKPAPAGSMFQSKSFWLATGLRFGQAGNSGLIQTFLAGYLVQTLLFNKAIPTGALMISSILGFMTIPFLGWLSDKIGRRIPYIIMNTSAIVLA
;
A
#
# COMPACT_ATOMS: atom_id res chain seq x y z
N CYS A 1 -0.32 -3.28 -4.26
CA CYS A 1 -0.17 -3.09 -5.72
C CYS A 1 1.07 -2.26 -6.06
N GLY A 2 1.28 -1.07 -5.46
CA GLY A 2 2.49 -0.28 -5.70
C GLY A 2 3.81 -1.00 -5.41
N THR A 3 3.90 -1.76 -4.32
CA THR A 3 5.11 -2.53 -3.96
C THR A 3 5.41 -3.63 -4.98
N LEU A 4 4.40 -4.32 -5.51
CA LEU A 4 4.57 -5.32 -6.57
C LEU A 4 5.13 -4.68 -7.83
N SER A 5 4.56 -3.55 -8.26
CA SER A 5 5.04 -2.81 -9.44
C SER A 5 6.47 -2.31 -9.24
N ALA A 6 6.80 -1.79 -8.05
CA ALA A 6 8.15 -1.35 -7.72
C ALA A 6 9.16 -2.50 -7.75
N THR A 7 8.83 -3.64 -7.10
CA THR A 7 9.70 -4.83 -7.08
C THR A 7 9.85 -5.43 -8.48
N ALA A 8 8.81 -5.40 -9.32
CA ALA A 8 8.87 -5.87 -10.70
C ALA A 8 9.78 -4.98 -11.58
N ILE A 9 9.66 -3.65 -11.47
CA ILE A 9 10.56 -2.70 -12.15
C ILE A 9 12.00 -2.95 -11.72
N TRP A 10 12.23 -3.15 -10.42
CA TRP A 10 13.55 -3.39 -9.88
C TRP A 10 14.13 -4.72 -10.37
N ALA A 11 13.36 -5.81 -10.34
CA ALA A 11 13.77 -7.12 -10.86
C ALA A 11 14.09 -7.08 -12.37
N PHE A 12 13.30 -6.35 -13.16
CA PHE A 12 13.53 -6.16 -14.58
C PHE A 12 14.83 -5.38 -14.85
N MET A 13 15.13 -4.36 -14.05
CA MET A 13 16.39 -3.62 -14.16
C MET A 13 17.61 -4.48 -13.84
N PHE A 14 17.52 -5.40 -12.87
CA PHE A 14 18.60 -6.35 -12.55
C PHE A 14 18.88 -7.36 -13.67
N PHE A 15 17.89 -7.65 -14.51
CA PHE A 15 18.05 -8.58 -15.62
C PHE A 15 18.73 -7.92 -16.84
N ILE A 16 18.54 -6.62 -17.01
CA ILE A 16 18.99 -5.88 -18.20
C ILE A 16 20.27 -5.08 -17.95
N LEU A 17 20.46 -4.51 -16.75
CA LEU A 17 21.59 -3.65 -16.45
C LEU A 17 22.63 -4.37 -15.58
N SER A 18 23.90 -4.09 -15.88
CA SER A 18 24.99 -4.44 -14.98
C SER A 18 24.94 -3.59 -13.69
N LYS A 19 25.58 -4.07 -12.62
CA LYS A 19 25.58 -3.39 -11.32
C LYS A 19 26.17 -1.96 -11.41
N GLU A 20 27.15 -1.77 -12.28
CA GLU A 20 27.82 -0.48 -12.52
C GLU A 20 26.87 0.52 -13.19
N GLU A 21 26.13 0.09 -14.21
CA GLU A 21 25.15 0.93 -14.89
C GLU A 21 23.95 1.28 -14.00
N LEU A 22 23.52 0.33 -13.15
CA LEU A 22 22.43 0.54 -12.22
C LEU A 22 22.77 1.66 -11.21
N LEU A 23 24.01 1.70 -10.74
CA LEU A 23 24.53 2.76 -9.87
C LEU A 23 24.81 4.07 -10.62
N ALA A 24 25.28 4.01 -11.87
CA ALA A 24 25.57 5.19 -12.67
C ALA A 24 24.29 5.96 -13.08
N TRP A 25 23.26 5.25 -13.54
CA TRP A 25 22.05 5.89 -14.04
C TRP A 25 20.75 5.12 -13.86
N GLY A 26 20.79 3.79 -13.72
CA GLY A 26 19.59 2.97 -13.63
C GLY A 26 18.63 3.41 -12.51
N TRP A 27 19.16 3.87 -11.38
CA TRP A 27 18.36 4.38 -10.25
C TRP A 27 17.35 5.49 -10.62
N ARG A 28 17.51 6.19 -11.74
CA ARG A 28 16.59 7.25 -12.21
C ARG A 28 15.28 6.71 -12.80
N ILE A 29 15.27 5.47 -13.31
CA ILE A 29 14.11 4.83 -13.95
C ILE A 29 12.86 4.82 -13.05
N PRO A 30 12.90 4.37 -11.78
CA PRO A 30 11.71 4.37 -10.92
C PRO A 30 11.14 5.78 -10.66
N PHE A 31 11.98 6.82 -10.64
CA PHE A 31 11.51 8.21 -10.50
C PHE A 31 10.76 8.69 -11.73
N LEU A 32 11.27 8.39 -12.94
CA LEU A 32 10.59 8.72 -14.18
C LEU A 32 9.28 7.94 -14.34
N ALA A 33 9.27 6.66 -13.97
CA ALA A 33 8.05 5.85 -13.97
C ALA A 33 6.97 6.44 -13.04
N SER A 34 7.37 7.07 -11.93
CA SER A 34 6.44 7.72 -11.00
C SER A 34 5.74 8.93 -11.63
N VAL A 35 6.38 9.64 -12.58
CA VAL A 35 5.75 10.75 -13.31
C VAL A 35 4.57 10.23 -14.16
N VAL A 36 4.74 9.11 -14.83
CA VAL A 36 3.68 8.50 -15.64
C VAL A 36 2.49 8.11 -14.76
N VAL A 37 2.76 7.49 -13.60
CA VAL A 37 1.73 7.13 -12.62
C VAL A 37 1.03 8.37 -12.07
N MET A 38 1.76 9.46 -11.81
CA MET A 38 1.19 10.73 -11.37
C MET A 38 0.22 11.31 -12.41
N VAL A 39 0.63 11.39 -13.68
CA VAL A 39 -0.21 11.91 -14.77
C VAL A 39 -1.48 11.06 -14.90
N PHE A 40 -1.34 9.73 -14.85
CA PHE A 40 -2.49 8.83 -14.87
C PHE A 40 -3.42 9.03 -13.67
N ALA A 41 -2.88 9.23 -12.47
CA ALA A 41 -3.69 9.49 -11.27
C ALA A 41 -4.45 10.83 -11.36
N ILE A 42 -3.82 11.87 -11.92
CA ILE A 42 -4.48 13.16 -12.18
C ILE A 42 -5.61 12.97 -13.19
N TRP A 43 -5.33 12.30 -14.32
CA TRP A 43 -6.34 12.00 -15.33
C TRP A 43 -7.52 11.23 -14.76
N LEU A 44 -7.27 10.21 -13.93
CA LEU A 44 -8.32 9.44 -13.26
C LEU A 44 -9.17 10.33 -12.35
N ARG A 45 -8.54 11.20 -11.55
CA ARG A 45 -9.24 12.14 -10.66
C ARG A 45 -10.12 13.13 -11.41
N MET A 46 -9.69 13.58 -12.58
CA MET A 46 -10.48 14.50 -13.41
C MET A 46 -11.71 13.83 -14.02
N ASN A 47 -11.69 12.51 -14.21
CA ASN A 47 -12.78 11.76 -14.85
C ASN A 47 -13.71 11.03 -13.86
N LEU A 48 -13.34 10.91 -12.59
CA LEU A 48 -14.24 10.39 -11.56
C LEU A 48 -15.34 11.42 -11.27
N LYS A 49 -16.55 11.17 -11.79
CA LYS A 49 -17.74 11.90 -11.37
C LYS A 49 -17.98 11.67 -9.88
N GLU A 50 -18.37 12.73 -9.16
CA GLU A 50 -18.70 12.63 -7.75
C GLU A 50 -19.84 11.61 -7.53
N SER A 51 -19.84 10.97 -6.36
CA SER A 51 -20.91 10.02 -6.01
C SER A 51 -22.27 10.73 -6.02
N PRO A 52 -23.37 10.07 -6.45
CA PRO A 52 -24.72 10.66 -6.49
C PRO A 52 -25.22 11.18 -5.12
N VAL A 53 -24.55 10.80 -4.02
CA VAL A 53 -24.80 11.33 -2.68
C VAL A 53 -24.28 12.76 -2.51
N PHE A 54 -23.20 13.13 -3.20
CA PHE A 54 -22.62 14.48 -3.18
C PHE A 54 -23.33 15.43 -4.14
N GLU A 55 -23.75 14.96 -5.32
CA GLU A 55 -24.56 15.73 -6.28
C GLU A 55 -25.88 16.20 -5.64
N LYS A 56 -26.57 15.33 -4.91
CA LYS A 56 -27.82 15.69 -4.20
C LYS A 56 -27.64 16.76 -3.14
N VAL A 57 -26.49 16.83 -2.47
CA VAL A 57 -26.23 17.85 -1.44
C VAL A 57 -25.98 19.21 -2.07
N ASN A 58 -25.34 19.25 -3.25
CA ASN A 58 -25.17 20.47 -4.03
C ASN A 58 -26.50 21.00 -4.59
N ASP A 59 -27.38 20.11 -5.08
CA ASP A 59 -28.70 20.50 -5.61
C ASP A 59 -29.68 20.94 -4.52
N SER A 60 -29.50 20.48 -3.27
CA SER A 60 -30.45 20.72 -2.18
C SER A 60 -30.34 22.10 -1.53
N ASN A 61 -29.38 22.95 -1.91
CA ASN A 61 -29.11 24.24 -1.26
C ASN A 61 -29.01 24.15 0.28
N GLN A 62 -28.72 22.96 0.81
CA GLN A 62 -28.49 22.75 2.23
C GLN A 62 -27.11 23.32 2.55
N PRO A 63 -26.96 24.13 3.62
CA PRO A 63 -25.67 24.69 3.96
C PRO A 63 -24.68 23.54 4.12
N THR A 64 -23.66 23.51 3.25
CA THR A 64 -22.52 22.59 3.37
C THR A 64 -22.10 22.57 4.83
N ALA A 65 -22.10 21.38 5.45
CA ALA A 65 -21.77 21.23 6.86
C ALA A 65 -20.54 22.09 7.18
N LYS A 66 -20.69 23.06 8.08
CA LYS A 66 -19.61 24.00 8.43
C LYS A 66 -18.33 23.19 8.67
N PRO A 67 -17.18 23.60 8.11
CA PRO A 67 -15.94 22.86 8.29
C PRO A 67 -15.75 22.63 9.78
N ALA A 68 -15.71 21.36 10.17
CA ALA A 68 -15.63 20.98 11.56
C ALA A 68 -14.37 21.65 12.16
N PRO A 69 -14.43 22.16 13.40
CA PRO A 69 -13.28 22.83 14.01
C PRO A 69 -12.04 21.95 13.90
N ALA A 70 -10.90 22.55 13.52
CA ALA A 70 -9.61 21.87 13.47
C ALA A 70 -9.32 21.28 14.86
N GLY A 71 -9.54 19.97 15.03
CA GLY A 71 -9.51 19.32 16.35
C GLY A 71 -10.62 18.31 16.60
N SER A 72 -11.79 18.50 15.99
CA SER A 72 -12.95 17.60 16.15
C SER A 72 -12.67 16.15 15.71
N MET A 73 -11.75 15.98 14.75
CA MET A 73 -11.21 14.69 14.33
C MET A 73 -10.57 13.91 15.49
N PHE A 74 -9.77 14.56 16.34
CA PHE A 74 -9.04 13.91 17.44
C PHE A 74 -9.95 13.47 18.61
N GLN A 75 -11.19 13.97 18.65
CA GLN A 75 -12.19 13.58 19.66
C GLN A 75 -12.97 12.33 19.24
N SER A 76 -12.91 11.94 17.96
CA SER A 76 -13.64 10.79 17.45
C SER A 76 -12.96 9.47 17.82
N LYS A 77 -13.70 8.56 18.46
CA LYS A 77 -13.25 7.17 18.66
C LYS A 77 -12.84 6.51 17.35
N SER A 78 -13.53 6.79 16.25
CA SER A 78 -13.22 6.24 14.93
C SER A 78 -11.87 6.72 14.41
N PHE A 79 -11.44 7.94 14.76
CA PHE A 79 -10.13 8.44 14.37
C PHE A 79 -9.02 7.68 15.09
N TRP A 80 -9.08 7.54 16.41
CA TRP A 80 -8.07 6.79 17.16
C TRP A 80 -8.06 5.30 16.82
N LEU A 81 -9.23 4.71 16.57
CA LEU A 81 -9.32 3.33 16.10
C LEU A 81 -8.66 3.17 14.72
N ALA A 82 -8.99 4.03 13.75
CA ALA A 82 -8.41 3.97 12.42
C ALA A 82 -6.90 4.22 12.44
N THR A 83 -6.43 5.19 13.24
CA THR A 83 -5.02 5.49 13.43
C THR A 83 -4.28 4.32 14.06
N GLY A 84 -4.82 3.72 15.12
CA GLY A 84 -4.22 2.55 15.77
C GLY A 84 -4.14 1.33 14.83
N LEU A 85 -5.21 1.06 14.09
CA LEU A 85 -5.23 -0.01 13.08
C LEU A 85 -4.22 0.25 11.97
N ARG A 86 -4.10 1.49 11.48
CA ARG A 86 -3.12 1.84 10.46
C ARG A 86 -1.69 1.80 10.96
N PHE A 87 -1.44 2.27 12.18
CA PHE A 87 -0.11 2.24 12.78
C PHE A 87 0.35 0.80 13.04
N GLY A 88 -0.54 -0.05 13.59
CA GLY A 88 -0.25 -1.47 13.77
C GLY A 88 0.03 -2.18 12.45
N GLN A 89 -0.77 -1.93 11.41
CA GLN A 89 -0.58 -2.55 10.10
C GLN A 89 0.68 -2.03 9.38
N ALA A 90 0.81 -0.72 9.21
CA ALA A 90 1.89 -0.11 8.43
C ALA A 90 3.23 -0.15 9.17
N GLY A 91 3.21 0.05 10.49
CA GLY A 91 4.39 -0.02 11.34
C GLY A 91 4.97 -1.42 11.37
N ASN A 92 4.15 -2.45 11.65
CA ASN A 92 4.63 -3.82 11.71
C ASN A 92 5.15 -4.31 10.34
N SER A 93 4.38 -4.09 9.27
CA SER A 93 4.77 -4.53 7.93
C SER A 93 6.04 -3.83 7.42
N GLY A 94 6.21 -2.53 7.70
CA GLY A 94 7.41 -1.77 7.32
C GLY A 94 8.64 -2.19 8.10
N LEU A 95 8.50 -2.40 9.42
CA LEU A 95 9.59 -2.86 10.28
C LEU A 95 10.05 -4.26 9.88
N ILE A 96 9.13 -5.22 9.76
CA ILE A 96 9.49 -6.60 9.37
C ILE A 96 10.14 -6.62 7.99
N GLN A 97 9.56 -5.98 6.97
CA GLN A 97 10.14 -6.01 5.62
C GLN A 97 11.52 -5.37 5.55
N THR A 98 11.71 -4.22 6.21
CA THR A 98 12.99 -3.49 6.14
C THR A 98 14.06 -4.16 7.01
N PHE A 99 13.70 -4.51 8.25
CA PHE A 99 14.62 -5.12 9.20
C PHE A 99 15.03 -6.52 8.75
N LEU A 100 14.08 -7.37 8.34
CA LEU A 100 14.39 -8.75 7.95
C LEU A 100 15.25 -8.78 6.68
N ALA A 101 14.94 -7.95 5.69
CA ALA A 101 15.77 -7.83 4.49
C ALA A 101 17.19 -7.32 4.82
N GLY A 102 17.30 -6.33 5.70
CA GLY A 102 18.57 -5.82 6.20
C GLY A 102 19.37 -6.89 6.95
N TYR A 103 18.75 -7.60 7.88
CA TYR A 103 19.37 -8.64 8.71
C TYR A 103 19.89 -9.82 7.89
N LEU A 104 19.11 -10.28 6.90
CA LEU A 104 19.53 -11.36 5.99
C LEU A 104 20.79 -10.99 5.19
N VAL A 105 20.89 -9.74 4.73
CA VAL A 105 22.02 -9.29 3.91
C VAL A 105 23.22 -8.86 4.76
N GLN A 106 22.99 -8.16 5.86
CA GLN A 106 24.05 -7.51 6.64
C GLN A 106 24.60 -8.42 7.75
N THR A 107 23.76 -9.26 8.37
CA THR A 107 24.17 -10.13 9.48
C THR A 107 24.43 -11.56 9.03
N LEU A 108 23.50 -12.14 8.26
CA LEU A 108 23.61 -13.52 7.76
C LEU A 108 24.41 -13.62 6.46
N LEU A 109 24.82 -12.49 5.87
CA LEU A 109 25.63 -12.38 4.64
C LEU A 109 25.04 -13.15 3.45
N PHE A 110 23.71 -13.29 3.39
CA PHE A 110 23.06 -13.93 2.25
C PHE A 110 23.16 -13.05 1.00
N ASN A 111 23.19 -13.71 -0.16
CA ASN A 111 23.14 -13.02 -1.45
C ASN A 111 21.85 -12.19 -1.51
N LYS A 112 21.98 -10.91 -1.89
CA LYS A 112 20.88 -9.94 -2.02
C LYS A 112 19.73 -10.44 -2.91
N ALA A 113 20.01 -11.36 -3.84
CA ALA A 113 18.98 -11.99 -4.67
C ALA A 113 17.92 -12.76 -3.86
N ILE A 114 18.28 -13.36 -2.72
CA ILE A 114 17.37 -14.16 -1.89
C ILE A 114 16.26 -13.29 -1.25
N PRO A 115 16.57 -12.23 -0.47
CA PRO A 115 15.54 -11.38 0.12
C PRO A 115 14.74 -10.62 -0.94
N THR A 116 15.35 -10.19 -2.05
CA THR A 116 14.61 -9.58 -3.18
C THR A 116 13.61 -10.56 -3.80
N GLY A 117 14.01 -11.81 -4.04
CA GLY A 117 13.12 -12.86 -4.57
C GLY A 117 11.98 -13.19 -3.60
N ALA A 118 12.26 -13.30 -2.31
CA ALA A 118 11.25 -13.52 -1.28
C ALA A 118 10.22 -12.37 -1.22
N LEU A 119 10.68 -11.11 -1.34
CA LEU A 119 9.78 -9.94 -1.40
C LEU A 119 8.93 -9.93 -2.67
N MET A 120 9.47 -10.38 -3.81
CA MET A 120 8.72 -10.50 -5.06
C MET A 120 7.61 -11.54 -4.96
N ILE A 121 7.93 -12.74 -4.47
CA ILE A 121 6.94 -13.82 -4.24
C ILE A 121 5.86 -13.35 -3.25
N SER A 122 6.27 -12.73 -2.15
CA SER A 122 5.34 -12.19 -1.14
C SER A 122 4.43 -11.12 -1.74
N SER A 123 4.95 -10.27 -2.63
CA SER A 123 4.16 -9.25 -3.31
C SER A 123 3.12 -9.84 -4.27
N ILE A 124 3.46 -10.92 -4.97
CA ILE A 124 2.53 -11.64 -5.88
C ILE A 124 1.41 -12.30 -5.07
N LEU A 125 1.77 -13.01 -3.99
CA LEU A 125 0.80 -13.61 -3.08
C LEU A 125 -0.13 -12.55 -2.47
N GLY A 126 0.43 -11.43 -2.03
CA GLY A 126 -0.34 -10.30 -1.53
C GLY A 126 -1.29 -9.73 -2.58
N PHE A 127 -0.83 -9.60 -3.84
CA PHE A 127 -1.67 -9.11 -4.93
C PHE A 127 -2.85 -10.03 -5.25
N MET A 128 -2.68 -11.36 -5.19
CA MET A 128 -3.79 -12.30 -5.37
C MET A 128 -4.72 -12.35 -4.15
N THR A 129 -4.17 -12.15 -2.96
CA THR A 129 -4.92 -12.21 -1.70
C THR A 129 -5.85 -11.00 -1.54
N ILE A 130 -5.45 -9.81 -2.01
CA ILE A 130 -6.27 -8.58 -1.91
C ILE A 130 -7.67 -8.73 -2.57
N PRO A 131 -7.80 -9.08 -3.87
CA PRO A 131 -9.12 -9.22 -4.50
C PRO A 131 -9.90 -10.41 -3.92
N PHE A 132 -9.23 -11.51 -3.56
CA PHE A 132 -9.86 -12.65 -2.92
C PHE A 132 -10.52 -12.26 -1.58
N LEU A 133 -9.80 -11.53 -0.73
CA LEU A 133 -10.33 -11.05 0.55
C LEU A 133 -11.35 -9.93 0.38
N GLY A 134 -11.21 -9.09 -0.64
CA GLY A 134 -12.24 -8.11 -1.01
C GLY A 134 -13.56 -8.79 -1.32
N TRP A 135 -13.52 -9.78 -2.23
CA TRP A 135 -14.68 -10.59 -2.59
C TRP A 135 -15.27 -11.35 -1.39
N LEU A 136 -14.41 -11.94 -0.55
CA LEU A 136 -14.86 -12.64 0.65
C LEU A 136 -15.52 -11.67 1.64
N SER A 137 -14.91 -10.50 1.86
CA SER A 137 -15.46 -9.44 2.71
C SER A 137 -16.82 -8.95 2.24
N ASP A 138 -17.04 -8.86 0.93
CA ASP A 138 -18.32 -8.44 0.36
C ASP A 138 -19.42 -9.50 0.57
N LYS A 139 -19.07 -10.79 0.67
CA LYS A 139 -20.02 -11.88 0.93
C LYS A 139 -20.35 -12.11 2.40
N ILE A 140 -19.33 -12.16 3.27
CA ILE A 140 -19.50 -12.55 4.69
C ILE A 140 -19.43 -11.36 5.67
N GLY A 141 -19.27 -10.14 5.14
CA GLY A 141 -19.15 -8.91 5.91
C GLY A 141 -17.73 -8.63 6.39
N ARG A 142 -17.35 -7.35 6.38
CA ARG A 142 -15.99 -6.83 6.64
C ARG A 142 -15.36 -7.19 8.00
N ARG A 143 -16.14 -7.61 9.01
CA ARG A 143 -15.64 -7.88 10.37
C ARG A 143 -14.92 -9.22 10.51
N ILE A 144 -15.47 -10.29 9.93
CA ILE A 144 -14.95 -11.66 10.09
C ILE A 144 -13.60 -11.85 9.38
N PRO A 145 -13.41 -11.46 8.09
CA PRO A 145 -12.13 -11.56 7.42
C PRO A 145 -11.03 -10.76 8.10
N TYR A 146 -11.37 -9.58 8.65
CA TYR A 146 -10.41 -8.72 9.34
C TYR A 146 -9.90 -9.38 10.63
N ILE A 147 -10.80 -9.98 11.43
CA ILE A 147 -10.42 -10.71 12.64
C ILE A 147 -9.54 -11.90 12.27
N ILE A 148 -9.96 -12.74 11.30
CA ILE A 148 -9.19 -13.91 10.89
C ILE A 148 -7.78 -13.50 10.45
N MET A 149 -7.65 -12.52 9.56
CA MET A 149 -6.36 -12.01 9.08
C MET A 149 -5.46 -11.52 10.21
N ASN A 150 -6.00 -10.69 11.10
CA ASN A 150 -5.20 -10.11 12.18
C ASN A 150 -4.79 -11.17 13.20
N THR A 151 -5.65 -12.17 13.46
CA THR A 151 -5.34 -13.26 14.38
C THR A 151 -4.30 -14.20 13.78
N SER A 152 -4.43 -14.55 12.50
CA SER A 152 -3.43 -15.34 11.77
C SER A 152 -2.07 -14.64 11.72
N ALA A 153 -2.06 -13.31 11.53
CA ALA A 153 -0.84 -12.52 11.56
C ALA A 153 -0.16 -12.53 12.94
N ILE A 154 -0.91 -12.52 14.03
CA ILE A 154 -0.37 -12.61 15.40
C ILE A 154 0.17 -14.02 15.69
N VAL A 155 -0.49 -15.07 15.22
CA VAL A 155 -0.06 -16.47 15.43
C VAL A 155 1.19 -16.83 14.63
N LEU A 156 1.38 -16.21 13.47
CA LEU A 156 2.52 -16.45 12.57
C LEU A 156 3.72 -15.50 12.79
N ALA A 157 3.56 -14.44 13.59
CA ALA A 157 4.62 -13.50 13.96
C ALA A 157 5.44 -14.03 15.15
#